data_AF-A0A923TS31-F1
#
_entry.id   AF-A0A923TS31-F1
#
_cell.length_a   1.000
_cell.length_b   1.000
_cell.length_c   1.000
_cell.angle_alpha   90.00
_cell.angle_beta   90.00
_cell.angle_gamma   90.00
#
_symmetry.space_group_name_H-M   'P 1'
#
loop_
_entity.id
_entity.type
_entity.pdbx_description
1 polymer ?
#
loop_
_entity_poly.entity_id
_entity_poly.type
_entity_poly.pdbx_seq_one_letter_code
_entity_poly.pdbx_strand_id
1 'polypeptide(L)' 'MNEQLEEIREQRKNKVAGVFKYFSLIMGAFYILMGIIFYFSPFIEQISTGMKLIICLMLIVYGVFRLYRAIKA' A
#
# COMPACT_ATOMS: atom_id res chain seq x y z
N MET A 1 29.28 -16.65 21.42
CA MET A 1 29.25 -16.77 19.94
C MET A 1 27.84 -17.00 19.40
N ASN A 2 27.02 -17.85 20.05
CA ASN A 2 25.61 -18.04 19.65
C ASN A 2 24.73 -16.80 19.95
N GLU A 3 24.92 -16.12 21.08
CA GLU A 3 24.15 -14.91 21.44
C GLU A 3 24.38 -13.73 20.46
N GLN A 4 25.63 -13.51 20.02
CA GLN A 4 25.95 -12.47 19.03
C GLN A 4 25.29 -12.74 17.66
N LEU A 5 25.13 -14.01 17.29
CA LEU A 5 24.44 -14.40 16.05
C LEU A 5 22.93 -14.15 16.13
N GLU A 6 22.33 -14.30 17.31
CA GLU A 6 20.91 -14.01 17.55
C GLU A 6 20.64 -12.49 17.53
N GLU A 7 21.48 -11.68 18.17
CA GLU A 7 21.35 -10.21 18.14
C GLU A 7 21.44 -9.64 16.71
N ILE A 8 22.38 -10.15 15.90
CA ILE A 8 22.52 -9.73 14.49
C ILE A 8 21.28 -10.14 13.68
N ARG A 9 20.69 -11.31 13.96
CA ARG A 9 19.45 -11.75 13.31
C ARG A 9 18.26 -10.88 13.69
N GLU A 10 18.10 -10.55 14.97
CA GLU A 10 17.03 -9.67 15.43
C GLU A 10 17.14 -8.26 14.85
N GLN A 11 18.34 -7.67 14.85
CA GLN A 11 18.56 -6.35 14.26
C GLN A 11 18.22 -6.33 12.76
N ARG A 12 18.60 -7.37 12.01
CA ARG A 12 18.22 -7.49 10.59
C ARG A 12 16.71 -7.65 10.43
N LYS A 13 16.07 -8.48 11.26
CA LYS A 13 14.62 -8.70 11.22
C LYS A 13 13.85 -7.39 11.49
N ASN A 14 14.32 -6.58 12.44
CA ASN A 14 13.74 -5.28 12.77
C ASN A 14 13.95 -4.24 11.65
N LYS A 15 15.14 -4.17 11.04
CA LYS A 15 15.38 -3.32 9.87
C LYS A 15 14.50 -3.68 8.70
N VAL A 16 14.41 -4.98 8.38
CA VAL A 16 13.58 -5.47 7.27
C VAL A 16 12.10 -5.20 7.55
N ALA A 17 11.62 -5.48 8.77
CA ALA A 17 10.24 -5.18 9.17
C ALA A 17 9.89 -3.69 9.03
N GLY A 18 10.81 -2.80 9.43
CA GLY A 18 10.65 -1.35 9.23
C GLY A 18 10.51 -0.97 7.76
N VAL A 19 11.42 -1.46 6.90
CA VAL A 19 11.36 -1.19 5.44
C VAL A 19 10.06 -1.70 4.82
N PHE A 20 9.61 -2.90 5.19
CA PHE A 20 8.34 -3.45 4.72
C PHE A 20 7.14 -2.60 5.16
N LYS A 21 7.16 -2.05 6.37
CA LYS A 21 6.11 -1.14 6.88
C LYS A 21 6.04 0.15 6.07
N TYR A 22 7.17 0.83 5.85
CA TYR A 22 7.21 2.05 5.03
C TYR A 22 6.79 1.79 3.59
N PHE A 23 7.26 0.69 3.00
CA PHE A 23 6.86 0.29 1.65
C PHE A 23 5.35 0.01 1.56
N SER A 24 4.77 -0.67 2.54
CA SER A 24 3.32 -0.92 2.57
C SER A 24 2.50 0.37 2.72
N LEU A 25 3.01 1.35 3.47
CA LEU A 25 2.42 2.69 3.62
C LEU A 25 2.43 3.45 2.29
N ILE A 26 3.58 3.51 1.62
CA ILE A 26 3.75 4.16 0.31
C ILE A 26 2.83 3.50 -0.72
N MET A 27 2.80 2.17 -0.77
CA MET A 27 1.94 1.44 -1.68
C MET A 27 0.46 1.72 -1.42
N GLY A 28 0.03 1.77 -0.15
CA GLY A 28 -1.35 2.12 0.20
C GLY A 28 -1.74 3.52 -0.30
N ALA A 29 -0.88 4.52 -0.09
CA ALA A 29 -1.07 5.86 -0.62
C ALA A 29 -1.10 5.88 -2.15
N PHE A 30 -0.24 5.09 -2.80
CA PHE A 30 -0.20 4.95 -4.25
C PHE A 30 -1.51 4.42 -4.83
N TYR A 31 -2.16 3.43 -4.21
CA TYR A 31 -3.46 2.93 -4.67
C TYR A 31 -4.58 3.98 -4.56
N ILE A 32 -4.58 4.78 -3.49
CA ILE A 32 -5.53 5.88 -3.33
C ILE A 32 -5.32 6.92 -4.42
N LEU A 33 -4.07 7.33 -4.63
CA LEU A 33 -3.70 8.29 -5.68
C LEU A 33 -4.09 7.79 -7.08
N MET A 34 -3.80 6.51 -7.37
CA MET A 34 -4.20 5.86 -8.63
C MET A 34 -5.72 5.87 -8.81
N GLY A 35 -6.51 5.57 -7.76
CA GLY A 35 -7.96 5.64 -7.83
C GLY A 35 -8.47 7.05 -8.19
N ILE A 36 -7.87 8.08 -7.60
CA ILE A 36 -8.21 9.48 -7.90
C ILE A 36 -7.83 9.82 -9.35
N ILE A 37 -6.59 9.53 -9.75
CA ILE A 37 -6.11 9.81 -11.12
C ILE A 37 -6.97 9.06 -12.15
N PHE A 38 -7.32 7.81 -11.89
CA PHE A 38 -8.14 6.98 -12.77
C PHE A 38 -9.53 7.60 -13.00
N TYR A 39 -10.13 8.19 -11.97
CA TYR A 39 -11.42 8.88 -12.09
C TYR A 39 -11.36 10.08 -13.04
N PHE A 40 -10.32 10.91 -12.91
CA PHE A 40 -10.14 12.13 -13.69
C PHE A 40 -9.40 11.92 -15.03
N SER A 41 -8.90 10.70 -15.29
CA SER A 41 -8.09 10.43 -16.48
C SER A 41 -8.93 10.42 -17.75
N PRO A 42 -8.58 11.23 -18.78
CA PRO A 42 -9.27 11.25 -20.06
C PRO A 42 -9.02 9.96 -20.87
N PHE A 43 -7.96 9.21 -20.57
CA PHE A 43 -7.64 7.95 -21.24
C PHE A 43 -8.70 6.86 -21.06
N ILE A 44 -9.63 7.06 -20.13
CA ILE A 44 -10.57 6.04 -19.67
C ILE A 44 -12.02 6.46 -20.02
N GLU A 45 -12.20 7.51 -20.82
CA GLU A 45 -13.53 7.98 -21.27
C GLU A 45 -14.39 6.91 -21.96
N GLN A 46 -13.77 5.87 -22.50
CA GLN A 46 -14.46 4.73 -23.11
C GLN A 46 -15.14 3.81 -22.08
N ILE A 47 -14.78 3.91 -20.79
CA ILE A 47 -15.38 3.12 -19.71
C ILE A 47 -16.58 3.88 -19.13
N SER A 48 -17.69 3.17 -18.95
CA SER A 48 -18.90 3.74 -18.35
C SER A 48 -18.63 4.33 -16.96
N THR A 49 -19.30 5.45 -16.66
CA THR A 49 -19.12 6.18 -15.39
C THR A 49 -19.32 5.29 -14.16
N GLY A 50 -20.30 4.37 -14.22
CA GLY A 50 -20.54 3.41 -13.14
C GLY A 50 -19.36 2.46 -12.91
N MET A 51 -18.73 1.97 -13.98
CA MET A 51 -17.59 1.08 -13.88
C MET A 51 -16.32 1.81 -13.41
N LYS A 52 -16.12 3.07 -13.85
CA LYS A 52 -15.07 3.94 -13.27
C LYS A 52 -15.23 4.09 -11.76
N LEU A 53 -16.45 4.39 -11.29
CA LEU A 53 -16.73 4.54 -9.86
C LEU A 53 -16.42 3.28 -9.06
N ILE A 54 -16.83 2.10 -9.57
CA ILE A 54 -16.53 0.82 -8.92
C ILE A 54 -15.02 0.60 -8.79
N ILE A 55 -14.26 0.79 -9.88
CA ILE A 55 -12.81 0.60 -9.88
C ILE A 55 -12.13 1.59 -8.92
N CYS A 56 -12.56 2.86 -8.94
CA CYS A 56 -12.01 3.90 -8.05
C CYS A 56 -12.30 3.57 -6.58
N LEU A 57 -13.54 3.18 -6.25
CA LEU A 57 -13.91 2.75 -4.91
C LEU A 57 -13.10 1.54 -4.46
N MET A 58 -12.92 0.53 -5.31
CA MET A 58 -12.11 -0.64 -4.97
C MET A 58 -10.65 -0.26 -4.69
N LEU A 59 -10.06 0.61 -5.50
CA LEU A 59 -8.68 1.10 -5.30
C LEU A 59 -8.52 1.89 -4.01
N ILE A 60 -9.47 2.80 -3.72
CA ILE A 60 -9.45 3.62 -2.51
C ILE A 60 -9.65 2.74 -1.28
N VAL A 61 -10.69 1.89 -1.26
CA VAL A 61 -10.98 0.99 -0.13
C VAL A 61 -9.80 0.06 0.12
N TYR A 62 -9.22 -0.53 -0.92
CA TYR A 62 -8.03 -1.38 -0.79
C TYR A 62 -6.81 -0.60 -0.28
N GLY A 63 -6.57 0.61 -0.79
CA GLY A 63 -5.49 1.49 -0.34
C GLY A 63 -5.63 1.87 1.14
N VAL A 64 -6.83 2.24 1.57
CA VAL A 64 -7.16 2.55 2.97
C VAL A 64 -7.00 1.32 3.86
N PHE A 65 -7.49 0.16 3.44
CA PHE A 65 -7.32 -1.09 4.18
C PHE A 65 -5.83 -1.44 4.36
N ARG A 66 -5.03 -1.26 3.30
CA ARG A 66 -3.59 -1.51 3.33
C ARG A 66 -2.85 -0.54 4.24
N LEU A 67 -3.23 0.73 4.23
CA LEU A 67 -2.72 1.76 5.15
C LEU A 67 -3.06 1.43 6.60
N TYR A 68 -4.31 1.09 6.89
CA TYR A 68 -4.75 0.68 8.22
C TYR A 68 -3.94 -0.54 8.71
N ARG A 69 -3.75 -1.54 7.87
CA ARG A 69 -2.92 -2.71 8.20
C ARG A 69 -1.46 -2.32 8.42
N ALA A 70 -0.89 -1.41 7.63
CA ALA A 70 0.50 -0.97 7.79
C ALA A 70 0.72 -0.15 9.07
N ILE A 71 -0.28 0.61 9.52
CA ILE A 71 -0.22 1.39 10.77
C ILE A 71 -0.38 0.46 11.98
N LYS A 72 -1.31 -0.51 11.90
CA LYS A 72 -1.61 -1.45 12.98
C LYS A 72 -0.58 -2.58 13.13
N ALA A 73 0.10 -2.97 12.06
CA ALA A 73 1.22 -3.92 12.07
C ALA A 73 2.49 -3.27 12.61
#